data_AF-A0A942DCX6-F1
#
_entry.id   AF-A0A942DCX6-F1
#
_cell.length_a   1.000
_cell.length_b   1.000
_cell.length_c   1.000
_cell.angle_alpha   90.00
_cell.angle_beta   90.00
_cell.angle_gamma   90.00
#
_symmetry.space_group_name_H-M   'P 1'
#
loop_
_entity.id
_entity.type
_entity.pdbx_description
1 polymer ?
#
loop_
_entity_poly.entity_id
_entity_poly.type
_entity_poly.pdbx_seq_one_letter_code
_entity_poly.pdbx_strand_id
1 'polypeptide(L)'
;MTQQPLPAPAVQYGTAQYGTTRQPSDYKSTQAKAKRGVAFQGNIGSFSHRAAQHFAEQMFGESETTLVACRSFDEVFETIHTSKDFYGAIPLENTSMGSIDANYDLLWSREAVITAEVFVPVQHNLISIPNAVLEDIREVYSHPAALDQCRKLFQKYPQMRPVPHWDTSASAGLVKDRQDPKIAAIASGKACEANGLSVILPNIEDYAHNATRFGLITQAEYAAKHVPTPYKVSVALALPNEPGSLAAVLTNFARCGVNLTTCKSRPIPELPWHYRFFVDIEVANEEQHKLIYAYRKEFQYDVRLLGLYPVGKLL
;
A
#
# COMPACT_ATOMS: atom_id res chain seq x y z
N MET A 1 38.12 33.51 -0.35
CA MET A 1 36.69 33.65 -0.75
C MET A 1 36.03 32.29 -0.58
N THR A 2 35.47 32.05 0.60
CA THR A 2 34.75 30.82 0.96
C THR A 2 33.26 31.08 0.78
N GLN A 3 32.63 30.44 -0.21
CA GLN A 3 31.19 30.52 -0.42
C GLN A 3 30.47 29.74 0.68
N GLN A 4 29.59 30.42 1.42
CA GLN A 4 28.63 29.77 2.32
C GLN A 4 27.58 29.00 1.51
N PRO A 5 27.21 27.77 1.89
CA PRO A 5 26.08 27.09 1.28
C PRO A 5 24.76 27.76 1.67
N LEU A 6 23.89 27.96 0.68
CA LEU A 6 22.53 28.48 0.86
C LEU A 6 21.69 27.52 1.73
N PRO A 7 20.83 28.04 2.63
CA PRO A 7 19.97 27.20 3.46
C PRO A 7 18.89 26.52 2.60
N ALA A 8 18.69 25.21 2.80
CA ALA A 8 17.57 24.47 2.25
C ALA A 8 16.26 24.95 2.90
N PRO A 9 15.15 25.10 2.15
CA PRO A 9 13.87 25.50 2.72
C PRO A 9 13.36 24.38 3.66
N ALA A 10 13.06 24.76 4.90
CA ALA A 10 12.46 23.87 5.89
C ALA A 10 11.03 23.52 5.47
N VAL A 11 10.80 22.28 5.05
CA VAL A 11 9.45 21.74 4.91
C VAL A 11 8.99 21.32 6.31
N GLN A 12 8.15 22.16 6.93
CA GLN A 12 7.43 21.78 8.14
C GLN A 12 6.36 20.76 7.76
N TYR A 13 6.56 19.49 8.12
CA TYR A 13 5.49 18.50 8.14
C TYR A 13 4.54 18.85 9.29
N GLY A 14 3.53 19.68 8.99
CA GLY A 14 2.41 19.88 9.89
C GLY A 14 1.69 18.56 10.09
N THR A 15 1.58 18.10 11.34
CA THR A 15 0.66 17.03 11.72
C THR A 15 -0.76 17.52 11.44
N ALA A 16 -1.30 17.17 10.27
CA ALA A 16 -2.69 17.44 9.94
C ALA A 16 -3.58 16.67 10.94
N GLN A 17 -4.05 17.39 11.96
CA GLN A 17 -5.17 16.93 12.77
C GLN A 17 -6.42 17.02 11.90
N TYR A 18 -6.84 15.88 11.35
CA TYR A 18 -8.04 15.80 10.52
C TYR A 18 -9.28 16.06 11.39
N GLY A 19 -9.93 17.21 11.15
CA GLY A 19 -11.17 17.60 11.81
C GLY A 19 -12.30 16.61 11.51
N THR A 20 -13.03 16.25 12.56
CA THR A 20 -14.20 15.39 12.54
C THR A 20 -15.37 16.08 11.83
N THR A 21 -15.52 15.90 10.53
CA THR A 21 -16.70 16.39 9.80
C THR A 21 -17.25 15.31 8.87
N ARG A 22 -18.40 14.74 9.28
CA ARG A 22 -19.30 13.78 8.61
C ARG A 22 -18.65 12.70 7.74
N GLN A 23 -18.52 11.50 8.34
CA GLN A 23 -18.15 10.26 7.67
C GLN A 23 -19.32 9.71 6.82
N PRO A 24 -19.12 9.32 5.56
CA PRO A 24 -20.13 8.60 4.80
C PRO A 24 -20.52 7.28 5.49
N SER A 25 -21.81 6.96 5.44
CA SER A 25 -22.46 5.77 6.00
C SER A 25 -22.00 4.43 5.41
N ASP A 26 -21.10 4.45 4.43
CA ASP A 26 -20.82 3.30 3.57
C ASP A 26 -19.88 2.25 4.19
N TYR A 27 -19.23 2.57 5.31
CA TYR A 27 -18.34 1.64 6.03
C TYR A 27 -19.07 0.58 6.87
N LYS A 28 -20.36 0.76 7.15
CA LYS A 28 -21.11 -0.13 8.05
C LYS A 28 -22.33 -0.72 7.35
N SER A 29 -22.15 -1.79 6.57
CA SER A 29 -23.28 -2.70 6.29
C SER A 29 -22.95 -4.12 5.82
N THR A 30 -21.71 -4.48 5.45
CA THR A 30 -21.44 -5.80 4.86
C THR A 30 -20.91 -6.87 5.83
N GLN A 31 -20.46 -6.51 7.04
CA GLN A 31 -19.87 -7.48 7.99
C GLN A 31 -20.88 -8.49 8.57
N ALA A 32 -22.17 -8.16 8.69
CA ALA A 32 -23.10 -8.95 9.51
C ALA A 32 -23.56 -10.30 8.91
N LYS A 33 -23.15 -10.67 7.69
CA LYS A 33 -23.57 -11.93 7.03
C LYS A 33 -22.48 -12.67 6.25
N ALA A 34 -21.27 -12.12 6.11
CA ALA A 34 -20.24 -12.70 5.26
C ALA A 34 -19.51 -13.85 5.97
N LYS A 35 -19.49 -15.05 5.36
CA LYS A 35 -18.76 -16.22 5.88
C LYS A 35 -17.27 -16.20 5.50
N ARG A 36 -16.90 -15.45 4.47
CA ARG A 36 -15.54 -15.29 3.94
C ARG A 36 -15.41 -13.98 3.19
N GLY A 37 -14.21 -13.41 3.11
CA GLY A 37 -14.02 -12.15 2.42
C GLY A 37 -12.58 -11.62 2.39
N VAL A 38 -12.40 -10.54 1.64
CA VAL A 38 -11.14 -9.78 1.60
C VAL A 38 -11.41 -8.36 2.07
N ALA A 39 -10.82 -8.00 3.21
CA ALA A 39 -10.87 -6.68 3.79
C ALA A 39 -9.82 -5.76 3.17
N PHE A 40 -10.12 -4.48 3.03
CA PHE A 40 -9.19 -3.49 2.49
C PHE A 40 -9.47 -2.11 3.07
N GLN A 41 -8.43 -1.30 3.23
CA GLN A 41 -8.61 0.07 3.69
C GLN A 41 -8.99 0.99 2.52
N GLY A 42 -10.03 1.82 2.72
CA GLY A 42 -10.51 2.80 1.75
C GLY A 42 -11.93 2.51 1.25
N ASN A 43 -12.38 3.25 0.23
CA ASN A 43 -13.71 3.03 -0.37
C ASN A 43 -13.63 2.23 -1.68
N ILE A 44 -14.81 1.85 -2.17
CA ILE A 44 -15.02 1.28 -3.50
C ILE A 44 -14.38 2.19 -4.56
N GLY A 45 -13.65 1.56 -5.49
CA GLY A 45 -12.93 2.26 -6.56
C GLY A 45 -11.51 2.69 -6.19
N SER A 46 -11.08 2.61 -4.93
CA SER A 46 -9.68 2.81 -4.55
C SER A 46 -8.74 1.76 -5.17
N PHE A 47 -7.43 2.03 -5.16
CA PHE A 47 -6.44 1.03 -5.59
C PHE A 47 -6.41 -0.20 -4.66
N SER A 48 -6.65 0.00 -3.36
CA SER A 48 -6.84 -1.09 -2.39
C SER A 48 -8.05 -1.95 -2.73
N HIS A 49 -9.16 -1.34 -3.14
CA HIS A 49 -10.34 -2.08 -3.62
C HIS A 49 -10.02 -2.96 -4.83
N ARG A 50 -9.24 -2.44 -5.81
CA ARG A 50 -8.81 -3.23 -6.97
C ARG A 50 -7.93 -4.42 -6.57
N ALA A 51 -6.98 -4.22 -5.66
CA ALA A 51 -6.15 -5.32 -5.14
C ALA A 51 -7.00 -6.38 -4.42
N ALA A 52 -7.92 -5.94 -3.55
CA ALA A 52 -8.81 -6.83 -2.80
C ALA A 52 -9.73 -7.64 -3.72
N GLN A 53 -10.29 -6.99 -4.74
CA GLN A 53 -11.09 -7.64 -5.76
C GLN A 53 -10.28 -8.72 -6.49
N HIS A 54 -9.06 -8.39 -6.94
CA HIS A 54 -8.21 -9.36 -7.62
C HIS A 54 -7.92 -10.58 -6.73
N PHE A 55 -7.54 -10.38 -5.46
CA PHE A 55 -7.30 -11.49 -4.55
C PHE A 55 -8.56 -12.32 -4.28
N ALA A 56 -9.71 -11.66 -4.10
CA ALA A 56 -10.98 -12.34 -3.92
C ALA A 56 -11.33 -13.26 -5.11
N GLU A 57 -11.17 -12.77 -6.34
CA GLU A 57 -11.41 -13.52 -7.57
C GLU A 57 -10.48 -14.75 -7.66
N GLN A 58 -9.20 -14.60 -7.34
CA GLN A 58 -8.23 -15.70 -7.35
C GLN A 58 -8.54 -16.78 -6.29
N MET A 59 -9.00 -16.39 -5.11
CA MET A 59 -9.19 -17.31 -3.99
C MET A 59 -10.52 -18.05 -4.02
N PHE A 60 -11.58 -17.37 -4.44
CA PHE A 60 -12.95 -17.81 -4.19
C PHE A 60 -13.80 -17.87 -5.46
N GLY A 61 -13.29 -17.39 -6.59
CA GLY A 61 -14.07 -17.20 -7.81
C GLY A 61 -15.10 -16.07 -7.70
N GLU A 62 -15.98 -15.97 -8.71
CA GLU A 62 -16.93 -14.86 -8.85
C GLU A 62 -18.16 -14.95 -7.92
N SER A 63 -18.45 -16.12 -7.35
CA SER A 63 -19.82 -16.41 -6.88
C SER A 63 -20.13 -16.13 -5.41
N GLU A 64 -19.17 -15.91 -4.50
CA GLU A 64 -19.49 -15.87 -3.05
C GLU A 64 -18.53 -15.06 -2.15
N THR A 65 -17.84 -14.03 -2.67
CA THR A 65 -16.89 -13.26 -1.85
C THR A 65 -17.41 -11.90 -1.46
N THR A 66 -17.30 -11.56 -0.18
CA THR A 66 -17.55 -10.20 0.30
C THR A 66 -16.26 -9.40 0.33
N LEU A 67 -16.23 -8.26 -0.36
CA LEU A 67 -15.20 -7.24 -0.15
C LEU A 67 -15.61 -6.37 1.05
N VAL A 68 -14.71 -6.22 2.02
CA VAL A 68 -14.99 -5.49 3.27
C VAL A 68 -14.18 -4.20 3.28
N ALA A 69 -14.85 -3.07 3.08
CA ALA A 69 -14.23 -1.75 3.18
C ALA A 69 -14.00 -1.40 4.65
N CYS A 70 -12.75 -1.10 4.99
CA CYS A 70 -12.29 -0.72 6.32
C CYS A 70 -11.82 0.74 6.32
N ARG A 71 -11.93 1.39 7.48
CA ARG A 71 -11.59 2.80 7.68
C ARG A 71 -10.08 3.00 7.85
N SER A 72 -9.43 2.05 8.49
CA SER A 72 -7.99 2.06 8.79
C SER A 72 -7.34 0.73 8.44
N PHE A 73 -6.01 0.71 8.40
CA PHE A 73 -5.28 -0.55 8.28
C PHE A 73 -5.52 -1.42 9.53
N ASP A 74 -5.53 -0.87 10.74
CA ASP A 74 -5.89 -1.61 11.96
C ASP A 74 -7.20 -2.39 11.81
N GLU A 75 -8.25 -1.79 11.25
CA GLU A 75 -9.54 -2.47 11.05
C GLU A 75 -9.45 -3.63 10.03
N VAL A 76 -8.56 -3.53 9.02
CA VAL A 76 -8.24 -4.66 8.12
C VAL A 76 -7.61 -5.81 8.91
N PHE A 77 -6.62 -5.49 9.76
CA PHE A 77 -5.98 -6.49 10.61
C PHE A 77 -6.95 -7.07 11.65
N GLU A 78 -7.82 -6.28 12.25
CA GLU A 78 -8.88 -6.77 13.14
C GLU A 78 -9.84 -7.70 12.41
N THR A 79 -10.21 -7.37 11.17
CA THR A 79 -11.12 -8.18 10.36
C THR A 79 -10.57 -9.58 10.10
N ILE A 80 -9.27 -9.71 9.76
CA ILE A 80 -8.67 -11.05 9.55
C ILE A 80 -8.59 -11.88 10.84
N HIS A 81 -8.67 -11.25 12.01
CA HIS A 81 -8.71 -11.95 13.30
C HIS A 81 -10.11 -12.45 13.68
N THR A 82 -11.16 -12.00 12.99
CA THR A 82 -12.54 -12.43 13.30
C THR A 82 -12.85 -13.85 12.85
N SER A 83 -12.18 -14.36 11.80
CA SER A 83 -12.31 -15.72 11.30
C SER A 83 -11.17 -16.08 10.35
N LYS A 84 -10.85 -17.38 10.28
CA LYS A 84 -9.87 -17.98 9.33
C LYS A 84 -10.23 -17.78 7.84
N ASP A 85 -11.49 -17.44 7.57
CA ASP A 85 -12.01 -17.28 6.20
C ASP A 85 -11.96 -15.81 5.73
N PHE A 86 -11.42 -14.89 6.54
CA PHE A 86 -11.15 -13.51 6.16
C PHE A 86 -9.66 -13.26 5.89
N TYR A 87 -9.41 -12.53 4.82
CA TYR A 87 -8.09 -12.08 4.39
C TYR A 87 -8.06 -10.55 4.32
N GLY A 88 -6.87 -9.96 4.29
CA GLY A 88 -6.69 -8.52 4.16
C GLY A 88 -5.84 -8.17 2.94
N ALA A 89 -6.23 -7.17 2.17
CA ALA A 89 -5.41 -6.57 1.13
C ALA A 89 -4.80 -5.27 1.65
N ILE A 90 -3.48 -5.24 1.81
CA ILE A 90 -2.75 -4.09 2.34
C ILE A 90 -1.68 -3.61 1.35
N PRO A 91 -1.49 -2.30 1.16
CA PRO A 91 -0.38 -1.79 0.36
C PRO A 91 0.93 -1.90 1.16
N LEU A 92 1.98 -2.44 0.56
CA LEU A 92 3.29 -2.64 1.19
C LEU A 92 4.30 -1.59 0.73
N GLU A 93 4.25 -1.23 -0.54
CA GLU A 93 5.20 -0.31 -1.17
C GLU A 93 4.57 0.35 -2.40
N ASN A 94 4.91 1.60 -2.64
CA ASN A 94 4.60 2.31 -3.88
C ASN A 94 5.90 2.76 -4.55
N THR A 95 5.98 2.69 -5.87
CA THR A 95 7.21 3.02 -6.61
C THR A 95 7.61 4.49 -6.48
N SER A 96 6.66 5.39 -6.21
CA SER A 96 6.92 6.83 -6.08
C SER A 96 7.07 7.29 -4.62
N MET A 97 6.37 6.64 -3.68
CA MET A 97 6.33 7.03 -2.26
C MET A 97 7.18 6.12 -1.35
N GLY A 98 7.68 5.01 -1.88
CA GLY A 98 8.42 4.01 -1.12
C GLY A 98 7.52 3.16 -0.23
N SER A 99 8.08 2.73 0.90
CA SER A 99 7.44 1.84 1.87
C SER A 99 6.21 2.41 2.53
N ILE A 100 5.27 1.54 2.90
CA ILE A 100 4.16 1.88 3.80
C ILE A 100 4.44 1.23 5.14
N ASP A 101 5.29 1.87 5.94
CA ASP A 101 5.87 1.31 7.16
C ASP A 101 4.82 0.87 8.18
N ALA A 102 3.70 1.59 8.29
CA ALA A 102 2.61 1.25 9.20
C ALA A 102 2.10 -0.18 9.00
N ASN A 103 2.09 -0.67 7.76
CA ASN A 103 1.62 -2.02 7.44
C ASN A 103 2.65 -3.10 7.80
N TYR A 104 3.94 -2.79 7.73
CA TYR A 104 5.00 -3.68 8.24
C TYR A 104 5.00 -3.75 9.76
N ASP A 105 4.77 -2.62 10.43
CA ASP A 105 4.64 -2.58 11.89
C ASP A 105 3.41 -3.40 12.34
N LEU A 106 2.28 -3.31 11.63
CA LEU A 106 1.08 -4.12 11.90
C LEU A 106 1.26 -5.61 11.58
N LEU A 107 1.94 -5.98 10.50
CA LEU A 107 2.33 -7.38 10.22
C LEU A 107 3.08 -7.98 11.41
N TRP A 108 4.02 -7.22 11.98
CA TRP A 108 4.75 -7.64 13.17
C TRP A 108 3.85 -7.70 14.41
N SER A 109 3.13 -6.63 14.75
CA SER A 109 2.42 -6.54 16.03
C SER A 109 1.13 -7.38 16.10
N ARG A 110 0.57 -7.76 14.95
CA ARG A 110 -0.70 -8.51 14.84
C ARG A 110 -0.51 -9.95 14.37
N GLU A 111 0.71 -10.46 14.35
CA GLU A 111 1.03 -11.86 13.97
C GLU A 111 0.43 -12.32 12.64
N ALA A 112 0.31 -11.38 11.70
CA ALA A 112 -0.20 -11.63 10.37
C ALA A 112 0.97 -11.91 9.41
N VAL A 113 0.69 -12.69 8.37
CA VAL A 113 1.66 -13.03 7.34
C VAL A 113 1.09 -12.79 5.96
N ILE A 114 1.98 -12.43 5.04
CA ILE A 114 1.69 -12.25 3.62
C ILE A 114 1.62 -13.63 2.95
N THR A 115 0.55 -13.88 2.18
CA THR A 115 0.28 -15.13 1.48
C THR A 115 0.19 -15.00 -0.04
N ALA A 116 0.07 -13.77 -0.55
CA ALA A 116 0.18 -13.44 -1.96
C ALA A 116 0.60 -11.97 -2.12
N GLU A 117 1.10 -11.60 -3.29
CA GLU A 117 1.33 -10.19 -3.65
C GLU A 117 0.83 -9.89 -5.06
N VAL A 118 0.52 -8.63 -5.32
CA VAL A 118 0.14 -8.12 -6.64
C VAL A 118 0.60 -6.67 -6.80
N PHE A 119 0.94 -6.28 -8.03
CA PHE A 119 1.29 -4.90 -8.35
C PHE A 119 0.12 -4.24 -9.09
N VAL A 120 -0.41 -3.16 -8.53
CA VAL A 120 -1.52 -2.41 -9.12
C VAL A 120 -0.99 -1.10 -9.71
N PRO A 121 -1.10 -0.88 -11.03
CA PRO A 121 -0.80 0.41 -11.64
C PRO A 121 -1.63 1.54 -11.02
N VAL A 122 -0.96 2.64 -10.67
CA VAL A 122 -1.57 3.84 -10.12
C VAL A 122 -1.69 4.87 -11.24
N GLN A 123 -2.89 4.95 -11.80
CA GLN A 123 -3.24 5.94 -12.83
C GLN A 123 -4.17 6.98 -12.23
N HIS A 124 -3.69 8.22 -12.18
CA HIS A 124 -4.45 9.35 -11.67
C HIS A 124 -5.19 10.02 -12.82
N ASN A 125 -6.46 10.33 -12.61
CA ASN A 125 -7.31 10.99 -13.59
C ASN A 125 -7.89 12.25 -12.97
N LEU A 126 -7.94 13.35 -13.73
CA LEU A 126 -8.74 14.51 -13.38
C LEU A 126 -10.20 14.19 -13.72
N ILE A 127 -11.05 14.10 -12.71
CA ILE A 127 -12.45 13.71 -12.86
C ILE A 127 -13.37 14.81 -12.35
N SER A 128 -14.51 14.99 -13.01
CA SER A 128 -15.54 15.94 -12.59
C SER A 128 -16.93 15.42 -12.98
N ILE A 129 -17.97 16.20 -12.70
CA ILE A 129 -19.32 15.88 -13.16
C ILE A 129 -19.39 15.88 -14.70
N PRO A 130 -20.35 15.16 -15.29
CA PRO A 130 -20.57 15.21 -16.74
C PRO A 130 -20.72 16.64 -17.24
N ASN A 131 -20.14 16.93 -18.41
CA ASN A 131 -20.12 18.25 -19.07
C ASN A 131 -19.31 19.35 -18.36
N ALA A 132 -18.54 19.04 -17.31
CA ALA A 132 -17.59 20.00 -16.77
C ALA A 132 -16.52 20.36 -17.82
N VAL A 133 -16.17 21.65 -17.88
CA VAL A 133 -15.22 22.20 -18.84
C VAL A 133 -13.87 22.39 -18.13
N LEU A 134 -12.80 21.89 -18.74
CA LEU A 134 -11.45 21.89 -18.16
C LEU A 134 -10.98 23.30 -17.76
N GLU A 135 -11.27 24.28 -18.60
CA GLU A 135 -10.91 25.69 -18.42
C GLU A 135 -11.65 26.35 -17.25
N ASP A 136 -12.79 25.80 -16.83
CA ASP A 136 -13.64 26.33 -15.75
C ASP A 136 -13.31 25.74 -14.37
N ILE A 137 -12.48 24.69 -14.31
CA ILE A 137 -12.06 24.09 -13.04
C ILE A 137 -11.23 25.10 -12.23
N ARG A 138 -11.55 25.23 -10.94
CA ARG A 138 -10.89 26.12 -9.98
C ARG A 138 -10.34 25.38 -8.77
N GLU A 139 -10.96 24.27 -8.37
CA GLU A 139 -10.51 23.50 -7.21
C GLU A 139 -10.37 22.02 -7.57
N VAL A 140 -9.27 21.42 -7.13
CA VAL A 140 -8.98 20.01 -7.39
C VAL A 140 -8.71 19.29 -6.07
N TYR A 141 -9.61 18.38 -5.71
CA TYR A 141 -9.58 17.65 -4.45
C TYR A 141 -8.87 16.30 -4.59
N SER A 142 -7.93 15.99 -3.68
CA SER A 142 -7.36 14.64 -3.59
C SER A 142 -6.57 14.43 -2.30
N HIS A 143 -6.11 13.20 -2.09
CA HIS A 143 -5.11 12.91 -1.06
C HIS A 143 -3.82 13.72 -1.31
N PRO A 144 -3.15 14.27 -0.27
CA PRO A 144 -1.91 15.04 -0.43
C PRO A 144 -0.88 14.36 -1.33
N ALA A 145 -0.65 13.06 -1.14
CA ALA A 145 0.30 12.31 -1.96
C ALA A 145 -0.10 12.22 -3.44
N ALA A 146 -1.39 12.20 -3.77
CA ALA A 146 -1.85 12.21 -5.16
C ALA A 146 -1.71 13.60 -5.80
N LEU A 147 -1.95 14.67 -5.02
CA LEU A 147 -1.69 16.05 -5.46
C LEU A 147 -0.20 16.25 -5.76
N ASP A 148 0.69 15.76 -4.89
CA ASP A 148 2.15 15.84 -5.04
C ASP A 148 2.69 15.03 -6.24
N GLN A 149 1.95 13.99 -6.64
CA GLN A 149 2.24 13.18 -7.82
C GLN A 149 1.70 13.78 -9.12
N CYS A 150 0.97 14.90 -9.07
CA CYS A 150 0.37 15.53 -10.24
C CYS A 150 0.77 17.02 -10.35
N ARG A 151 2.01 17.38 -9.99
CA ARG A 151 2.46 18.78 -9.97
C ARG A 151 2.50 19.40 -11.36
N LYS A 152 2.77 18.63 -12.41
CA LYS A 152 2.75 19.11 -13.81
C LYS A 152 1.35 19.56 -14.23
N LEU A 153 0.28 18.97 -13.68
CA LEU A 153 -1.09 19.43 -13.92
C LEU A 153 -1.26 20.88 -13.44
N PHE A 154 -0.89 21.16 -12.19
CA PHE A 154 -1.06 22.48 -11.59
C PHE A 154 -0.15 23.55 -12.21
N GLN A 155 1.02 23.15 -12.71
CA GLN A 155 1.88 24.05 -13.51
C GLN A 155 1.23 24.39 -14.86
N LYS A 156 0.59 23.42 -15.51
CA LYS A 156 -0.07 23.61 -16.80
C LYS A 156 -1.38 24.40 -16.68
N TYR A 157 -2.09 24.25 -15.57
CA TYR A 157 -3.37 24.91 -15.29
C TYR A 157 -3.30 25.69 -13.97
N PRO A 158 -2.62 26.86 -13.94
CA PRO A 158 -2.39 27.62 -12.71
C PRO A 158 -3.66 28.17 -12.05
N GLN A 159 -4.80 28.18 -12.76
CA GLN A 159 -6.11 28.52 -12.21
C GLN A 159 -6.69 27.42 -11.29
N MET A 160 -6.15 26.20 -11.36
CA MET A 160 -6.57 25.08 -10.52
C MET A 160 -5.84 25.12 -9.18
N ARG A 161 -6.59 25.25 -8.09
CA ARG A 161 -6.07 25.21 -6.74
C ARG A 161 -6.09 23.76 -6.21
N PRO A 162 -4.95 23.17 -5.82
CA PRO A 162 -4.93 21.89 -5.13
C PRO A 162 -5.56 22.03 -3.74
N VAL A 163 -6.52 21.16 -3.42
CA VAL A 163 -7.21 21.13 -2.12
C VAL A 163 -7.01 19.75 -1.48
N PRO A 164 -6.20 19.65 -0.41
CA PRO A 164 -6.03 18.40 0.32
C PRO A 164 -7.36 17.85 0.85
N HIS A 165 -7.55 16.55 0.67
CA HIS A 165 -8.66 15.77 1.17
C HIS A 165 -8.12 14.43 1.71
N TRP A 166 -8.92 13.70 2.48
CA TRP A 166 -8.41 12.55 3.24
C TRP A 166 -8.16 11.29 2.40
N ASP A 167 -8.77 11.16 1.22
CA ASP A 167 -8.56 10.03 0.29
C ASP A 167 -8.94 10.40 -1.17
N THR A 168 -8.33 9.72 -2.13
CA THR A 168 -8.59 9.88 -3.58
C THR A 168 -10.01 9.46 -3.95
N SER A 169 -10.49 8.29 -3.49
CA SER A 169 -11.85 7.81 -3.80
C SER A 169 -12.91 8.64 -3.11
N ALA A 170 -12.65 9.11 -1.89
CA ALA A 170 -13.51 10.03 -1.17
C ALA A 170 -13.62 11.41 -1.86
N SER A 171 -12.55 11.85 -2.54
CA SER A 171 -12.58 13.08 -3.32
C SER A 171 -13.52 12.98 -4.52
N ALA A 172 -13.61 11.80 -5.14
CA ALA A 172 -14.61 11.52 -6.18
C ALA A 172 -16.03 11.64 -5.62
N GLY A 173 -16.29 11.05 -4.44
CA GLY A 173 -17.58 11.18 -3.74
C GLY A 173 -17.94 12.64 -3.44
N LEU A 174 -16.98 13.44 -2.98
CA LEU A 174 -17.17 14.87 -2.74
C LEU A 174 -17.59 15.63 -4.00
N VAL A 175 -16.97 15.34 -5.15
CA VAL A 175 -17.34 15.98 -6.42
C VAL A 175 -18.74 15.57 -6.86
N LYS A 176 -19.09 14.29 -6.72
CA LYS A 176 -20.45 13.79 -6.95
C LYS A 176 -21.46 14.48 -6.05
N ASP A 177 -21.19 14.66 -4.77
CA ASP A 177 -22.16 15.24 -3.82
C ASP A 177 -22.37 16.74 -4.06
N ARG A 178 -21.32 17.46 -4.45
CA ARG A 178 -21.40 18.92 -4.65
C ARG A 178 -22.03 19.33 -5.99
N GLN A 179 -21.95 18.48 -7.02
CA GLN A 179 -22.49 18.76 -8.36
C GLN A 179 -22.05 20.13 -8.94
N ASP A 180 -20.84 20.59 -8.60
CA ASP A 180 -20.31 21.87 -9.07
C ASP A 180 -19.38 21.64 -10.28
N PRO A 181 -19.64 22.25 -11.46
CA PRO A 181 -18.78 22.08 -12.63
C PRO A 181 -17.40 22.74 -12.50
N LYS A 182 -17.16 23.56 -11.46
CA LYS A 182 -15.87 24.23 -11.20
C LYS A 182 -14.94 23.42 -10.30
N ILE A 183 -15.39 22.27 -9.78
CA ILE A 183 -14.55 21.40 -8.95
C ILE A 183 -14.22 20.12 -9.70
N ALA A 184 -13.04 19.58 -9.43
CA ALA A 184 -12.62 18.28 -9.90
C ALA A 184 -11.97 17.50 -8.76
N ALA A 185 -11.71 16.21 -8.99
CA ALA A 185 -10.92 15.37 -8.11
C ALA A 185 -9.80 14.69 -8.90
N ILE A 186 -8.71 14.36 -8.22
CA ILE A 186 -7.72 13.40 -8.72
C ILE A 186 -8.04 12.04 -8.11
N ALA A 187 -8.42 11.08 -8.94
CA ALA A 187 -8.76 9.73 -8.49
C ALA A 187 -8.54 8.68 -9.58
N SER A 188 -8.76 7.41 -9.22
CA SER A 188 -8.73 6.30 -10.18
C SER A 188 -9.92 6.37 -11.15
N GLY A 189 -9.78 5.75 -12.33
CA GLY A 189 -10.90 5.56 -13.26
C GLY A 189 -12.05 4.78 -12.63
N LYS A 190 -11.75 3.82 -11.74
CA LYS A 190 -12.79 3.04 -11.04
C LYS A 190 -13.61 3.88 -10.07
N ALA A 191 -12.97 4.82 -9.37
CA ALA A 191 -13.69 5.78 -8.52
C ALA A 191 -14.57 6.73 -9.34
N CYS A 192 -14.12 7.11 -10.55
CA CYS A 192 -14.92 7.88 -11.51
C CYS A 192 -16.21 7.13 -11.89
N GLU A 193 -16.07 5.88 -12.33
CA GLU A 193 -17.19 5.00 -12.71
C GLU A 193 -18.18 4.81 -11.54
N ALA A 194 -17.65 4.45 -10.36
CA ALA A 194 -18.47 4.19 -9.17
C ALA A 194 -19.30 5.41 -8.72
N ASN A 195 -18.87 6.61 -9.07
CA ASN A 195 -19.55 7.86 -8.72
C ASN A 195 -20.35 8.48 -9.88
N GLY A 196 -20.39 7.84 -11.06
CA GLY A 196 -21.08 8.39 -12.23
C GLY A 196 -20.46 9.69 -12.75
N LEU A 197 -19.16 9.87 -12.53
CA LEU A 197 -18.39 11.04 -12.96
C LEU A 197 -17.77 10.82 -14.34
N SER A 198 -17.21 11.87 -14.92
CA SER A 198 -16.50 11.85 -16.20
C SER A 198 -15.04 12.20 -16.04
N VAL A 199 -14.17 11.48 -16.76
CA VAL A 199 -12.75 11.81 -16.87
C VAL A 199 -12.61 13.02 -17.78
N ILE A 200 -12.03 14.10 -17.25
CA ILE A 200 -11.72 15.33 -18.00
C ILE A 200 -10.33 15.22 -18.63
N LEU A 201 -9.35 14.73 -17.85
CA LEU A 201 -8.01 14.43 -18.33
C LEU A 201 -7.55 13.08 -17.77
N PRO A 202 -7.18 12.11 -18.62
CA PRO A 202 -6.65 10.84 -18.17
C PRO A 202 -5.15 10.92 -17.88
N ASN A 203 -4.64 10.02 -17.02
CA ASN A 203 -3.22 9.77 -16.76
C ASN A 203 -2.41 11.05 -16.50
N ILE A 204 -2.83 11.80 -15.48
CA ILE A 204 -2.27 13.11 -15.12
C ILE A 204 -1.10 13.02 -14.13
N GLU A 205 -0.71 11.81 -13.71
CA GLU A 205 0.47 11.60 -12.88
C GLU A 205 1.76 12.06 -13.56
N ASP A 206 2.68 12.61 -12.77
CA ASP A 206 3.95 13.15 -13.24
C ASP A 206 4.88 12.05 -13.79
N TYR A 207 4.71 10.81 -13.33
CA TYR A 207 5.51 9.63 -13.67
C TYR A 207 4.61 8.46 -14.07
N ALA A 208 4.71 8.02 -15.32
CA ALA A 208 3.84 6.99 -15.90
C ALA A 208 4.04 5.57 -15.32
N HIS A 209 5.20 5.30 -14.70
CA HIS A 209 5.53 3.99 -14.12
C HIS A 209 5.27 3.97 -12.61
N ASN A 210 4.05 4.37 -12.22
CA ASN A 210 3.61 4.35 -10.83
C ASN A 210 2.81 3.07 -10.54
N ALA A 211 3.25 2.29 -9.57
CA ALA A 211 2.54 1.09 -9.13
C ALA A 211 2.65 0.93 -7.62
N THR A 212 1.61 0.35 -7.03
CA THR A 212 1.62 -0.03 -5.62
C THR A 212 1.64 -1.55 -5.53
N ARG A 213 2.60 -2.09 -4.79
CA ARG A 213 2.67 -3.49 -4.40
C ARG A 213 1.73 -3.71 -3.22
N PHE A 214 0.75 -4.57 -3.40
CA PHE A 214 -0.19 -5.00 -2.36
C PHE A 214 0.13 -6.43 -1.92
N GLY A 215 0.01 -6.70 -0.63
CA GLY A 215 0.06 -8.03 -0.05
C GLY A 215 -1.35 -8.49 0.36
N LEU A 216 -1.64 -9.76 0.13
CA LEU A 216 -2.73 -10.46 0.78
C LEU A 216 -2.23 -11.02 2.11
N ILE A 217 -2.95 -10.77 3.19
CA ILE A 217 -2.58 -11.18 4.54
C ILE A 217 -3.62 -12.09 5.18
N THR A 218 -3.16 -12.96 6.06
CA THR A 218 -3.97 -13.77 6.98
C THR A 218 -3.22 -13.99 8.30
N GLN A 219 -3.84 -14.65 9.27
CA GLN A 219 -3.16 -15.03 10.52
C GLN A 219 -2.13 -16.12 10.24
N ALA A 220 -0.98 -16.06 10.91
CA ALA A 220 0.14 -16.98 10.68
C ALA A 220 -0.25 -18.47 10.76
N GLU A 221 -1.18 -18.82 11.64
CA GLU A 221 -1.65 -20.20 11.83
C GLU A 221 -2.42 -20.78 10.63
N TYR A 222 -3.00 -19.94 9.78
CA TYR A 222 -3.77 -20.35 8.59
C TYR A 222 -2.97 -20.29 7.29
N ALA A 223 -1.74 -19.77 7.33
CA ALA A 223 -0.93 -19.63 6.13
C ALA A 223 -0.43 -20.98 5.61
N ALA A 224 -0.29 -21.07 4.28
CA ALA A 224 0.30 -22.22 3.64
C ALA A 224 1.74 -22.42 4.13
N LYS A 225 2.09 -23.67 4.47
CA LYS A 225 3.43 -24.03 4.94
C LYS A 225 4.42 -24.30 3.80
N HIS A 226 3.91 -24.39 2.57
CA HIS A 226 4.70 -24.70 1.38
C HIS A 226 4.18 -23.92 0.18
N VAL A 227 5.11 -23.33 -0.58
CA VAL A 227 4.86 -22.63 -1.84
C VAL A 227 5.93 -23.11 -2.83
N PRO A 228 5.56 -23.56 -4.03
CA PRO A 228 6.53 -24.01 -5.02
C PRO A 228 7.37 -22.82 -5.53
N THR A 229 8.63 -23.07 -5.88
CA THR A 229 9.48 -22.05 -6.50
C THR A 229 8.99 -21.72 -7.93
N PRO A 230 9.09 -20.45 -8.39
CA PRO A 230 9.65 -19.31 -7.66
C PRO A 230 8.68 -18.73 -6.63
N TYR A 231 9.21 -18.33 -5.48
CA TYR A 231 8.45 -17.70 -4.40
C TYR A 231 9.23 -16.54 -3.77
N LYS A 232 8.54 -15.75 -2.95
CA LYS A 232 9.10 -14.69 -2.12
C LYS A 232 8.91 -15.01 -0.64
N VAL A 233 9.88 -14.59 0.17
CA VAL A 233 9.84 -14.68 1.63
C VAL A 233 10.02 -13.28 2.20
N SER A 234 9.10 -12.89 3.08
CA SER A 234 9.27 -11.69 3.89
C SER A 234 9.72 -12.10 5.28
N VAL A 235 10.77 -11.46 5.80
CA VAL A 235 11.26 -11.67 7.17
C VAL A 235 11.48 -10.36 7.90
N ALA A 236 11.30 -10.39 9.23
CA ALA A 236 11.77 -9.37 10.13
C ALA A 236 12.97 -9.89 10.93
N LEU A 237 14.04 -9.10 10.98
CA LEU A 237 15.29 -9.39 11.67
C LEU A 237 15.56 -8.31 12.71
N ALA A 238 15.80 -8.65 13.96
CA ALA A 238 16.22 -7.68 14.98
C ALA A 238 17.74 -7.67 15.08
N LEU A 239 18.38 -6.53 14.77
CA LEU A 239 19.83 -6.36 14.77
C LEU A 239 20.26 -5.25 15.76
N PRO A 240 21.37 -5.43 16.50
CA PRO A 240 21.98 -4.33 17.23
C PRO A 240 22.60 -3.33 16.26
N ASN A 241 22.67 -2.06 16.66
CA ASN A 241 23.32 -1.00 15.90
C ASN A 241 24.84 -1.01 16.11
N GLU A 242 25.49 -2.05 15.60
CA GLU A 242 26.95 -2.22 15.67
C GLU A 242 27.56 -2.26 14.27
N PRO A 243 28.84 -1.86 14.11
CA PRO A 243 29.52 -1.95 12.83
C PRO A 243 29.49 -3.37 12.26
N GLY A 244 28.93 -3.52 11.05
CA GLY A 244 28.89 -4.78 10.32
C GLY A 244 27.69 -5.68 10.59
N SER A 245 26.79 -5.36 11.53
CA SER A 245 25.64 -6.23 11.87
C SER A 245 24.74 -6.52 10.66
N LEU A 246 24.36 -5.49 9.90
CA LEU A 246 23.59 -5.67 8.66
C LEU A 246 24.41 -6.33 7.55
N ALA A 247 25.70 -5.96 7.43
CA ALA A 247 26.57 -6.49 6.38
C ALA A 247 26.74 -8.01 6.50
N ALA A 248 26.84 -8.55 7.72
CA ALA A 248 26.91 -9.98 7.98
C ALA A 248 25.67 -10.72 7.46
N VAL A 249 24.47 -10.19 7.74
CA VAL A 249 23.19 -10.74 7.26
C VAL A 249 23.11 -10.70 5.74
N LEU A 250 23.43 -9.56 5.11
CA LEU A 250 23.37 -9.42 3.66
C LEU A 250 24.38 -10.33 2.96
N THR A 251 25.56 -10.55 3.56
CA THR A 251 26.57 -11.48 3.04
C THR A 251 26.04 -12.92 3.00
N ASN A 252 25.27 -13.34 4.02
CA ASN A 252 24.67 -14.68 4.03
C ASN A 252 23.63 -14.85 2.91
N PHE A 253 22.78 -13.84 2.67
CA PHE A 253 21.86 -13.87 1.53
C PHE A 253 22.60 -13.87 0.19
N ALA A 254 23.65 -13.07 0.04
CA ALA A 254 24.48 -13.07 -1.17
C ALA A 254 25.11 -14.45 -1.45
N ARG A 255 25.58 -15.17 -0.41
CA ARG A 255 26.08 -16.54 -0.53
C ARG A 255 25.03 -17.55 -0.98
N CYS A 256 23.75 -17.31 -0.67
CA CYS A 256 22.65 -18.13 -1.16
C CYS A 256 22.29 -17.82 -2.62
N GLY A 257 22.87 -16.77 -3.22
CA GLY A 257 22.57 -16.35 -4.59
C GLY A 257 21.15 -15.80 -4.76
N VAL A 258 20.52 -15.30 -3.70
CA VAL A 258 19.13 -14.80 -3.72
C VAL A 258 19.08 -13.30 -3.93
N ASN A 259 18.00 -12.85 -4.56
CA ASN A 259 17.73 -11.43 -4.77
C ASN A 259 16.95 -10.85 -3.57
N LEU A 260 17.32 -9.64 -3.13
CA LEU A 260 16.58 -8.90 -2.11
C LEU A 260 15.78 -7.79 -2.80
N THR A 261 14.46 -7.82 -2.68
CA THR A 261 13.57 -6.83 -3.30
C THR A 261 13.14 -5.72 -2.35
N THR A 262 13.37 -5.91 -1.05
CA THR A 262 13.16 -4.89 -0.02
C THR A 262 14.15 -5.12 1.11
N CYS A 263 14.71 -4.04 1.67
CA CYS A 263 15.50 -4.06 2.89
C CYS A 263 15.33 -2.73 3.60
N LYS A 264 14.58 -2.71 4.71
CA LYS A 264 14.18 -1.47 5.39
C LYS A 264 14.33 -1.59 6.90
N SER A 265 14.93 -0.60 7.53
CA SER A 265 15.14 -0.55 8.97
C SER A 265 14.07 0.26 9.67
N ARG A 266 13.64 -0.20 10.85
CA ARG A 266 12.80 0.52 11.80
C ARG A 266 13.44 0.43 13.19
N PRO A 267 13.55 1.53 13.96
CA PRO A 267 14.01 1.44 15.35
C PRO A 267 13.02 0.57 16.17
N ILE A 268 13.54 -0.20 17.12
CA ILE A 268 12.71 -0.99 18.06
C ILE A 268 12.48 -0.13 19.31
N PRO A 269 11.27 0.39 19.56
CA PRO A 269 11.03 1.31 20.68
C PRO A 269 11.38 0.71 22.05
N GLU A 270 11.15 -0.58 22.23
CA GLU A 270 11.37 -1.29 23.50
C GLU A 270 12.84 -1.65 23.74
N LEU A 271 13.69 -1.54 22.71
CA LEU A 271 15.09 -1.97 22.76
C LEU A 271 16.00 -0.90 22.14
N PRO A 272 16.58 0.00 22.97
CA PRO A 272 17.44 1.07 22.50
C PRO A 272 18.59 0.57 21.61
N TRP A 273 18.90 1.33 20.55
CA TRP A 273 19.96 1.02 19.59
C TRP A 273 19.84 -0.34 18.91
N HIS A 274 18.62 -0.87 18.83
CA HIS A 274 18.30 -2.02 18.00
C HIS A 274 17.32 -1.61 16.90
N TYR A 275 17.47 -2.26 15.75
CA TYR A 275 16.69 -1.98 14.57
C TYR A 275 16.09 -3.28 14.04
N ARG A 276 14.80 -3.22 13.70
CA ARG A 276 14.10 -4.25 12.97
C ARG A 276 14.29 -4.01 11.47
N PHE A 277 14.84 -4.99 10.78
CA PHE A 277 14.98 -5.00 9.34
C PHE A 277 13.89 -5.86 8.71
N PHE A 278 13.05 -5.25 7.88
CA PHE A 278 12.09 -5.94 7.03
C PHE A 278 12.76 -6.23 5.68
N VAL A 279 12.84 -7.51 5.33
CA VAL A 279 13.55 -7.98 4.14
C VAL A 279 12.66 -8.89 3.33
N ASP A 280 12.53 -8.59 2.04
CA ASP A 280 11.84 -9.45 1.07
C ASP A 280 12.87 -10.13 0.17
N ILE A 281 12.80 -11.45 0.10
CA ILE A 281 13.80 -12.32 -0.53
C ILE A 281 13.10 -13.11 -1.64
N GLU A 282 13.60 -13.02 -2.86
CA GLU A 282 13.13 -13.85 -3.97
C GLU A 282 13.95 -15.13 -4.06
N VAL A 283 13.25 -16.27 -4.07
CA VAL A 283 13.81 -17.60 -4.22
C VAL A 283 13.32 -18.16 -5.54
N ALA A 284 14.22 -18.19 -6.51
CA ALA A 284 13.93 -18.54 -7.90
C ALA A 284 13.83 -20.06 -8.13
N ASN A 285 14.56 -20.87 -7.35
CA ASN A 285 14.67 -22.31 -7.58
C ASN A 285 14.96 -23.12 -6.30
N GLU A 286 14.84 -24.45 -6.42
CA GLU A 286 15.04 -25.41 -5.33
C GLU A 286 16.48 -25.41 -4.75
N GLU A 287 17.49 -25.02 -5.54
CA GLU A 287 18.86 -24.92 -5.05
C GLU A 287 19.00 -23.77 -4.05
N GLN A 288 18.48 -22.59 -4.40
CA GLN A 288 18.43 -21.44 -3.49
C GLN A 288 17.61 -21.74 -2.23
N HIS A 289 16.47 -22.44 -2.36
CA HIS A 289 15.68 -22.89 -1.20
C HIS A 289 16.54 -23.71 -0.23
N LYS A 290 17.26 -24.72 -0.74
CA LYS A 290 18.12 -25.58 0.08
C LYS A 290 19.24 -24.79 0.76
N LEU A 291 19.86 -23.84 0.06
CA LEU A 291 20.91 -22.98 0.62
C LEU A 291 20.36 -22.12 1.76
N ILE A 292 19.26 -21.40 1.55
CA ILE A 292 18.63 -20.59 2.61
C ILE A 292 18.27 -21.46 3.81
N TYR A 293 17.66 -22.63 3.57
CA TYR A 293 17.28 -23.56 4.62
C TYR A 293 18.50 -24.04 5.41
N ALA A 294 19.61 -24.34 4.75
CA ALA A 294 20.86 -24.76 5.40
C ALA A 294 21.50 -23.63 6.21
N TYR A 295 21.64 -22.44 5.61
CA TYR A 295 22.25 -21.26 6.24
C TYR A 295 21.37 -20.60 7.30
N ARG A 296 20.10 -21.03 7.45
CA ARG A 296 19.20 -20.40 8.40
C ARG A 296 19.72 -20.40 9.85
N LYS A 297 20.49 -21.44 10.21
CA LYS A 297 21.07 -21.60 11.56
C LYS A 297 22.28 -20.70 11.79
N GLU A 298 22.86 -20.16 10.72
CA GLU A 298 23.99 -19.23 10.79
C GLU A 298 23.52 -17.77 10.97
N PHE A 299 22.23 -17.49 10.80
CA PHE A 299 21.68 -16.21 11.24
C PHE A 299 21.70 -16.18 12.78
N GLN A 300 22.63 -15.40 13.32
CA GLN A 300 22.83 -15.23 14.77
C GLN A 300 21.74 -14.39 15.45
N TYR A 301 20.67 -14.07 14.73
CA TYR A 301 19.64 -13.11 15.13
C TYR A 301 18.26 -13.74 15.08
N ASP A 302 17.35 -13.22 15.90
CA ASP A 302 15.96 -13.63 15.88
C ASP A 302 15.33 -13.25 14.52
N VAL A 303 14.76 -14.26 13.85
CA VAL A 303 14.17 -14.15 12.53
C VAL A 303 12.70 -14.52 12.62
N ARG A 304 11.83 -13.56 12.35
CA ARG A 304 10.40 -13.81 12.22
C ARG A 304 10.01 -13.89 10.75
N LEU A 305 9.32 -14.96 10.39
CA LEU A 305 8.67 -15.07 9.09
C LEU A 305 7.44 -14.15 9.07
N LEU A 306 7.39 -13.26 8.06
CA LEU A 306 6.26 -12.37 7.80
C LEU A 306 5.52 -12.74 6.51
N GLY A 307 6.00 -13.71 5.75
CA GLY A 307 5.30 -14.21 4.58
C GLY A 307 6.11 -15.24 3.81
N LEU A 308 5.40 -16.18 3.20
CA LEU A 308 5.90 -17.13 2.22
C LEU A 308 4.84 -17.24 1.13
N TYR A 309 5.14 -16.74 -0.07
CA TYR A 309 4.11 -16.52 -1.08
C TYR A 309 4.66 -16.50 -2.52
N PRO A 310 3.83 -16.78 -3.55
CA PRO A 310 4.28 -16.72 -4.93
C PRO A 310 4.73 -15.31 -5.35
N VAL A 311 5.63 -15.22 -6.33
CA VAL A 311 6.01 -13.92 -6.92
C VAL A 311 4.81 -13.30 -7.64
N GLY A 312 4.50 -12.05 -7.32
CA GLY A 312 3.36 -11.34 -7.87
C GLY A 312 3.50 -10.93 -9.33
N LYS A 313 2.37 -10.54 -9.91
CA LYS A 313 2.29 -9.99 -11.27
C LYS A 313 1.73 -8.57 -11.23
N LEU A 314 2.01 -7.83 -12.31
CA LEU A 314 1.37 -6.54 -12.58
C LEU A 314 -0.05 -6.78 -13.14
N LEU A 315 -1.03 -6.03 -12.62
CA LEU A 315 -2.42 -6.01 -13.11
C LEU A 315 -2.66 -5.05 -14.28
#